data_AF-A0A3B4YM27-F1
#
_entry.id   AF-A0A3B4YM27-F1
#
_cell.length_a   1.000
_cell.length_b   1.000
_cell.length_c   1.000
_cell.angle_alpha   90.00
_cell.angle_beta   90.00
_cell.angle_gamma   90.00
#
_symmetry.space_group_name_H-M   'P 1'
#
loop_
_entity.id
_entity.type
_entity.pdbx_description
1 polymer ?
#
loop_
_entity_poly.entity_id
_entity_poly.type
_entity_poly.pdbx_seq_one_letter_code
_entity_poly.pdbx_strand_id
1 'polypeptide(L)'
;LCFVKRYGFLDACTWRCVVIFLVSSVCLSPILSVHVWSTMLRFLYYNSSNEKTCTDMFLTCYLSVSFLFKNKNFIRQFKKYLWIGLTDIETEGKWKWVDGTPLTRSFWDSKEPNGKTLENCGQIKNPNLQNNWNDERCSNTHNWICEEKVSL
;
A
#
# COMPACT_ATOMS: atom_id res chain seq x y z
N LEU A 1 41.06 6.12 2.94
CA LEU A 1 41.77 5.27 3.93
C LEU A 1 40.74 4.71 4.89
N CYS A 2 40.36 3.43 4.76
CA CYS A 2 39.50 2.73 5.72
C CYS A 2 40.33 1.60 6.34
N PHE A 3 40.37 1.55 7.67
CA PHE A 3 41.02 0.47 8.40
C PHE A 3 40.19 -0.81 8.31
N VAL A 4 40.89 -1.90 8.00
CA VAL A 4 40.38 -3.28 7.92
C VAL A 4 40.23 -3.84 9.34
N LYS A 5 39.07 -4.40 9.67
CA LYS A 5 38.99 -5.52 10.62
C LYS A 5 38.30 -6.70 9.94
N ARG A 6 39.05 -7.80 9.89
CA ARG A 6 38.80 -9.04 9.17
C ARG A 6 38.32 -10.07 10.19
N TYR A 7 37.07 -10.51 10.13
CA TYR A 7 36.65 -11.86 10.54
C TYR A 7 35.59 -12.32 9.55
N GLY A 8 35.85 -13.47 8.93
CA GLY A 8 35.21 -13.90 7.69
C GLY A 8 33.83 -14.51 7.84
N PHE A 9 33.06 -14.49 6.75
CA PHE A 9 32.47 -15.64 6.07
C PHE A 9 31.76 -15.12 4.80
N LEU A 10 32.15 -15.68 3.65
CA LEU A 10 31.56 -15.73 2.30
C LEU A 10 30.84 -14.51 1.63
N ASP A 11 31.40 -14.20 0.44
CA ASP A 11 30.76 -13.88 -0.84
C ASP A 11 30.31 -12.45 -1.23
N ALA A 12 31.22 -11.79 -1.97
CA ALA A 12 31.01 -10.99 -3.18
C ALA A 12 29.85 -9.98 -3.23
N CYS A 13 30.04 -8.81 -2.61
CA CYS A 13 29.24 -7.61 -2.92
C CYS A 13 29.85 -6.88 -4.13
N THR A 14 29.41 -7.20 -5.35
CA THR A 14 29.72 -6.40 -6.55
C THR A 14 28.76 -5.21 -6.62
N TRP A 15 29.16 -4.09 -6.02
CA TRP A 15 28.50 -2.80 -6.20
C TRP A 15 28.77 -2.28 -7.61
N ARG A 16 27.79 -2.37 -8.52
CA ARG A 16 27.76 -1.49 -9.69
C ARG A 16 27.07 -0.19 -9.30
N CYS A 17 27.86 0.77 -8.85
CA CYS A 17 27.44 2.16 -8.72
C CYS A 17 27.06 2.69 -10.11
N VAL A 18 25.76 2.80 -10.40
CA VAL A 18 25.31 3.62 -11.53
C VAL A 18 25.34 5.06 -11.06
N VAL A 19 26.20 5.85 -11.68
CA VAL A 19 26.30 7.30 -11.47
C VAL A 19 24.98 7.92 -11.95
N ILE A 20 24.14 8.35 -11.02
CA ILE A 20 23.07 9.31 -11.30
C ILE A 20 23.33 10.51 -10.40
N PHE A 21 23.51 11.66 -11.05
CA PHE A 21 23.76 12.94 -10.41
C PHE A 21 22.54 13.38 -9.56
N LEU A 22 22.87 13.89 -8.38
CA LEU A 22 22.08 14.74 -7.46
C LEU A 22 21.24 14.05 -6.36
N VAL A 23 21.85 14.14 -5.16
CA VAL A 23 21.33 14.25 -3.78
C VAL A 23 20.60 13.06 -3.10
N SER A 24 21.29 12.58 -2.06
CA SER A 24 20.90 11.68 -0.96
C SER A 24 20.71 10.19 -1.27
N SER A 25 21.74 9.42 -0.93
CA SER A 25 21.70 7.97 -0.78
C SER A 25 20.84 7.61 0.43
N VAL A 26 19.70 6.96 0.22
CA VAL A 26 18.95 6.31 1.31
C VAL A 26 19.28 4.82 1.27
N CYS A 27 19.97 4.33 2.30
CA CYS A 27 20.14 2.89 2.50
C CYS A 27 18.85 2.33 3.10
N LEU A 28 18.11 1.52 2.33
CA LEU A 28 16.96 0.78 2.83
C LEU A 28 17.39 -0.59 3.36
N SER A 29 16.80 -0.97 4.51
CA SER A 29 16.92 -2.28 5.18
C SER A 29 16.64 -3.46 4.23
N PRO A 30 17.31 -4.62 4.38
CA PRO A 30 17.32 -5.70 3.38
C PRO A 30 16.03 -6.54 3.28
N ILE A 31 14.90 -6.12 3.86
CA ILE A 31 13.71 -6.99 4.00
C ILE A 31 12.74 -6.90 2.81
N LEU A 32 12.83 -5.93 1.91
CA LEU A 32 11.84 -5.79 0.83
C LEU A 32 12.50 -5.54 -0.52
N SER A 33 12.38 -6.52 -1.42
CA SER A 33 12.75 -6.41 -2.83
C SER A 33 11.77 -5.48 -3.57
N VAL A 34 12.05 -4.18 -3.53
CA VAL A 34 11.25 -3.14 -4.18
C VAL A 34 11.40 -3.23 -5.70
N HIS A 35 10.33 -3.60 -6.42
CA HIS A 35 10.22 -3.42 -7.86
C HIS A 35 9.01 -2.54 -8.18
N VAL A 36 9.25 -1.56 -9.05
CA VAL A 36 8.36 -0.52 -9.61
C VAL A 36 8.39 0.82 -8.87
N TRP A 37 9.23 1.75 -9.36
CA TRP A 37 9.27 3.15 -8.97
C TRP A 37 8.53 4.00 -10.02
N SER A 38 7.41 4.62 -9.66
CA SER A 38 6.87 5.77 -10.43
C SER A 38 6.82 7.00 -9.53
N THR A 39 7.69 7.96 -9.77
CA THR A 39 7.76 9.23 -9.04
C THR A 39 6.71 10.20 -9.57
N MET A 40 5.45 10.00 -9.20
CA MET A 40 4.40 10.99 -9.44
C MET A 40 3.90 11.49 -8.07
N LEU A 41 4.32 12.70 -7.69
CA LEU A 41 3.87 13.44 -6.49
C LEU A 41 4.23 12.79 -5.14
N ARG A 42 5.28 13.25 -4.43
CA ARG A 42 5.52 13.14 -2.96
C ARG A 42 5.18 11.83 -2.20
N PHE A 43 4.90 10.73 -2.89
CA PHE A 43 4.37 9.51 -2.32
C PHE A 43 5.06 8.31 -2.97
N LEU A 44 5.41 7.32 -2.14
CA LEU A 44 5.91 6.02 -2.58
C LEU A 44 4.79 5.00 -2.46
N TYR A 45 4.73 4.08 -3.42
CA TYR A 45 3.67 3.08 -3.47
C TYR A 45 4.26 1.68 -3.42
N TYR A 46 3.73 0.84 -2.54
CA TYR A 46 4.05 -0.58 -2.46
C TYR A 46 2.85 -1.41 -2.92
N ASN A 47 3.01 -2.16 -4.01
CA ASN A 47 2.01 -3.09 -4.50
C ASN A 47 2.36 -4.52 -4.06
N SER A 48 1.40 -5.22 -3.44
CA SER A 48 1.65 -6.55 -2.91
C SER A 48 1.78 -7.64 -3.99
N SER A 49 2.68 -8.59 -3.75
CA SER A 49 2.81 -9.81 -4.55
C SER A 49 1.91 -10.94 -4.08
N ASN A 50 1.53 -10.92 -2.80
CA ASN A 50 0.64 -11.89 -2.15
C ASN A 50 -0.65 -11.23 -1.66
N GLU A 51 -1.56 -12.05 -1.14
CA GLU A 51 -2.84 -11.63 -0.58
C GLU A 51 -2.84 -11.72 0.94
N LYS A 52 -3.62 -10.87 1.60
CA LYS A 52 -3.77 -10.80 3.06
C LYS A 52 -5.20 -10.44 3.41
N THR A 53 -5.59 -10.72 4.66
CA THR A 53 -6.83 -10.17 5.21
C THR A 53 -6.73 -8.65 5.31
N CYS A 54 -7.87 -7.98 5.37
CA CYS A 54 -7.92 -6.52 5.52
C CYS A 54 -7.21 -6.06 6.80
N THR A 55 -7.39 -6.79 7.90
CA THR A 55 -6.73 -6.51 9.19
C THR A 55 -5.22 -6.74 9.13
N ASP A 56 -4.76 -7.83 8.51
CA ASP A 56 -3.33 -8.10 8.35
C ASP A 56 -2.65 -7.06 7.45
N MET A 57 -3.37 -6.61 6.43
CA MET A 57 -2.94 -5.51 5.59
C MET A 57 -2.79 -4.23 6.40
N PHE A 58 -3.75 -3.92 7.30
CA PHE A 58 -3.70 -2.71 8.12
C PHE A 58 -2.45 -2.71 8.99
N LEU A 59 -2.17 -3.84 9.65
CA LEU A 59 -0.94 -4.00 10.42
C LEU A 59 0.32 -3.83 9.56
N THR A 60 0.32 -4.40 8.36
CA THR A 60 1.48 -4.32 7.44
C THR A 60 1.77 -2.90 6.97
N CYS A 61 0.76 -2.16 6.50
CA CYS A 61 0.95 -0.79 6.03
C CYS A 61 1.20 0.20 7.18
N TYR A 62 0.55 0.01 8.33
CA TYR A 62 0.77 0.86 9.50
C TYR A 62 2.21 0.73 10.04
N LEU A 63 2.74 -0.49 10.16
CA LEU A 63 4.11 -0.72 10.65
C LEU A 63 5.19 -0.22 9.69
N SER A 64 4.86 -0.06 8.40
CA SER A 64 5.76 0.49 7.39
C SER A 64 5.66 2.02 7.26
N VAL A 65 4.99 2.71 8.18
CA VAL A 65 4.77 4.17 8.16
C VAL A 65 4.11 4.63 6.84
N SER A 66 3.41 3.71 6.18
CA SER A 66 2.73 3.96 4.92
C SER A 66 1.25 4.22 5.18
N PHE A 67 0.75 5.35 4.68
CA PHE A 67 -0.67 5.64 4.52
C PHE A 67 -1.30 4.75 3.46
N LEU A 68 -2.61 4.84 3.30
CA LEU A 68 -3.33 4.02 2.30
C LEU A 68 -3.90 4.88 1.18
N PHE A 69 -3.90 4.22 0.04
CA PHE A 69 -3.91 4.79 -1.29
C PHE A 69 -5.15 5.66 -1.61
N LYS A 70 -4.94 6.91 -2.03
CA LYS A 70 -6.04 7.83 -2.43
C LYS A 70 -6.10 8.16 -3.95
N ASN A 71 -5.11 7.75 -4.78
CA ASN A 71 -4.95 8.23 -6.16
C ASN A 71 -5.45 7.30 -7.29
N LYS A 72 -6.72 7.37 -7.66
CA LYS A 72 -7.37 6.46 -8.64
C LYS A 72 -6.59 6.04 -9.90
N ASN A 73 -5.83 6.93 -10.53
CA ASN A 73 -5.22 6.65 -11.83
C ASN A 73 -4.18 5.51 -11.78
N PHE A 74 -3.44 5.42 -10.68
CA PHE A 74 -2.40 4.40 -10.52
C PHE A 74 -2.98 3.02 -10.16
N ILE A 75 -4.19 2.93 -9.61
CA ILE A 75 -4.83 1.63 -9.31
C ILE A 75 -5.19 0.87 -10.58
N ARG A 76 -5.56 1.59 -11.65
CA ARG A 76 -6.07 1.01 -12.89
C ARG A 76 -5.09 0.02 -13.51
N GLN A 77 -3.79 0.15 -13.21
CA GLN A 77 -2.74 -0.71 -13.76
C GLN A 77 -2.67 -2.11 -13.15
N PHE A 78 -3.17 -2.32 -11.92
CA PHE A 78 -2.93 -3.55 -11.19
C PHE A 78 -3.90 -4.69 -11.50
N LYS A 79 -5.05 -4.42 -12.16
CA LYS A 79 -6.04 -5.41 -12.61
C LYS A 79 -6.37 -6.50 -11.56
N LYS A 80 -6.44 -6.13 -10.27
CA LYS A 80 -6.63 -7.02 -9.12
C LYS A 80 -7.72 -6.49 -8.19
N TYR A 81 -8.28 -7.38 -7.36
CA TYR A 81 -9.02 -7.00 -6.16
C TYR A 81 -8.02 -6.45 -5.14
N LEU A 82 -8.26 -5.24 -4.67
CA LEU A 82 -7.31 -4.54 -3.82
C LEU A 82 -8.00 -4.01 -2.57
N TRP A 83 -7.47 -4.37 -1.40
CA TRP A 83 -7.81 -3.68 -0.18
C TRP A 83 -7.44 -2.20 -0.29
N ILE A 84 -8.40 -1.35 0.07
CA ILE A 84 -8.15 0.06 0.31
C ILE A 84 -8.28 0.32 1.81
N GLY A 85 -7.66 1.40 2.26
CA GLY A 85 -7.53 1.71 3.67
C GLY A 85 -8.78 2.15 4.40
N LEU A 86 -9.95 1.63 4.02
CA LEU A 86 -11.25 2.15 4.35
C LEU A 86 -12.05 1.08 5.10
N THR A 87 -12.62 1.44 6.24
CA THR A 87 -13.42 0.53 7.07
C THR A 87 -14.51 1.27 7.83
N ASP A 88 -15.62 0.61 8.11
CA ASP A 88 -16.66 1.06 9.02
C ASP A 88 -16.90 0.08 10.19
N ILE A 89 -15.91 -0.80 10.47
CA ILE A 89 -15.99 -1.85 11.50
C ILE A 89 -16.32 -1.33 12.91
N GLU A 90 -16.01 -0.07 13.21
CA GLU A 90 -16.33 0.55 14.50
C GLU A 90 -17.78 1.03 14.59
N THR A 91 -18.36 1.47 13.47
CA THR A 91 -19.74 1.95 13.43
C THR A 91 -20.25 1.81 12.00
N GLU A 92 -21.13 0.82 11.81
CA GLU A 92 -21.82 0.53 10.55
C GLU A 92 -22.26 1.81 9.82
N GLY A 93 -21.88 1.92 8.54
CA GLY A 93 -22.22 3.06 7.68
C GLY A 93 -21.37 4.31 7.92
N LYS A 94 -20.48 4.33 8.92
CA LYS A 94 -19.51 5.42 9.16
C LYS A 94 -18.11 5.00 8.75
N TRP A 95 -17.86 5.14 7.46
CA TRP A 95 -16.57 4.81 6.85
C TRP A 95 -15.47 5.80 7.23
N LYS A 96 -14.33 5.25 7.62
CA LYS A 96 -13.11 6.00 7.94
C LYS A 96 -11.89 5.34 7.31
N TRP A 97 -10.90 6.18 7.07
CA TRP A 97 -9.58 5.73 6.67
C TRP A 97 -8.80 5.21 7.88
N VAL A 98 -7.76 4.41 7.64
CA VAL A 98 -6.86 3.91 8.69
C VAL A 98 -6.16 4.99 9.51
N ASP A 99 -5.98 6.18 8.94
CA ASP A 99 -5.45 7.36 9.63
C ASP A 99 -6.48 7.99 10.58
N GLY A 100 -7.68 7.39 10.69
CA GLY A 100 -8.80 7.85 11.50
C GLY A 100 -9.63 8.95 10.83
N THR A 101 -9.23 9.45 9.66
CA THR A 101 -9.97 10.52 8.98
C THR A 101 -11.29 9.99 8.40
N PRO A 102 -12.40 10.73 8.52
CA PRO A 102 -13.68 10.30 7.98
C PRO A 102 -13.68 10.32 6.45
N LEU A 103 -14.47 9.43 5.84
CA LEU A 103 -14.69 9.44 4.41
C LEU A 103 -15.49 10.69 3.98
N THR A 104 -14.89 11.56 3.17
CA THR A 104 -15.55 12.77 2.65
C THR A 104 -16.06 12.63 1.22
N ARG A 105 -15.48 11.71 0.44
CA ARG A 105 -15.88 11.40 -0.94
C ARG A 105 -15.74 9.91 -1.19
N SER A 106 -16.80 9.29 -1.66
CA SER A 106 -16.84 7.87 -1.98
C SER A 106 -16.81 7.61 -3.48
N PHE A 107 -16.40 6.39 -3.82
CA PHE A 107 -16.45 5.87 -5.19
C PHE A 107 -16.98 4.44 -5.22
N TRP A 108 -17.95 4.19 -4.34
CA TRP A 108 -18.76 2.99 -4.29
C TRP A 108 -19.34 2.67 -5.66
N ASP A 109 -19.23 1.41 -6.05
CA ASP A 109 -19.95 0.88 -7.22
C ASP A 109 -21.46 1.01 -7.00
N SER A 110 -22.23 0.84 -8.06
CA SER A 110 -23.69 0.90 -8.01
C SER A 110 -24.21 -0.08 -6.95
N LYS A 111 -25.01 0.45 -6.01
CA LYS A 111 -25.61 -0.25 -4.86
C LYS A 111 -24.67 -0.53 -3.69
N GLU A 112 -23.40 -0.14 -3.75
CA GLU A 112 -22.48 -0.25 -2.62
C GLU A 112 -22.48 1.01 -1.72
N PRO A 113 -22.13 0.87 -0.43
CA PRO A 113 -21.90 -0.38 0.30
C PRO A 113 -23.21 -1.11 0.66
N ASN A 114 -23.24 -2.45 0.58
CA ASN A 114 -24.47 -3.24 0.74
C ASN A 114 -24.43 -4.35 1.80
N GLY A 115 -23.23 -4.71 2.28
CA GLY A 115 -23.01 -5.90 3.09
C GLY A 115 -23.35 -5.74 4.58
N LYS A 116 -23.74 -4.53 4.99
CA LYS A 116 -24.11 -4.21 6.38
C LYS A 116 -22.96 -4.61 7.33
N THR A 117 -23.31 -5.07 8.53
CA THR A 117 -22.34 -5.47 9.56
C THR A 117 -21.47 -6.67 9.18
N LEU A 118 -21.69 -7.31 8.03
CA LEU A 118 -20.89 -8.46 7.58
C LEU A 118 -19.67 -8.04 6.74
N GLU A 119 -19.72 -6.89 6.07
CA GLU A 119 -18.72 -6.46 5.11
C GLU A 119 -18.21 -5.08 5.47
N ASN A 120 -17.16 -5.03 6.29
CA ASN A 120 -16.70 -3.79 6.91
C ASN A 120 -15.37 -3.27 6.35
N CYS A 121 -14.89 -3.84 5.24
CA CYS A 121 -13.63 -3.44 4.61
C CYS A 121 -13.82 -3.03 3.16
N GLY A 122 -13.33 -1.85 2.82
CA GLY A 122 -13.37 -1.33 1.47
C GLY A 122 -12.35 -2.05 0.58
N GLN A 123 -12.81 -2.53 -0.56
CA GLN A 123 -11.97 -3.02 -1.63
C GLN A 123 -12.25 -2.29 -2.94
N ILE A 124 -11.29 -2.38 -3.86
CA ILE A 124 -11.51 -2.05 -5.27
C ILE A 124 -11.80 -3.34 -6.01
N LYS A 125 -13.01 -3.43 -6.54
CA LYS A 125 -13.54 -4.61 -7.23
C LYS A 125 -13.20 -4.59 -8.71
N ASN A 126 -13.35 -3.44 -9.36
CA ASN A 126 -13.15 -3.30 -10.80
C ASN A 126 -12.28 -2.06 -11.14
N PRO A 127 -10.95 -2.22 -11.27
CA PRO A 127 -10.05 -1.10 -11.53
C PRO A 127 -10.32 -0.37 -12.86
N ASN A 128 -11.11 -0.94 -13.77
CA ASN A 128 -11.44 -0.29 -15.05
C ASN A 128 -12.57 0.75 -14.94
N LEU A 129 -13.42 0.66 -13.90
CA LEU A 129 -14.56 1.55 -13.68
C LEU A 129 -14.18 2.77 -12.83
N GLN A 130 -14.89 3.88 -13.04
CA GLN A 130 -14.67 5.11 -12.27
C GLN A 130 -15.14 4.97 -10.81
N ASN A 131 -16.30 4.35 -10.63
CA ASN A 131 -16.87 3.95 -9.35
C ASN A 131 -16.72 2.43 -9.28
N ASN A 132 -15.98 1.95 -8.30
CA ASN A 132 -15.50 0.58 -8.28
C ASN A 132 -15.18 0.06 -6.88
N TRP A 133 -15.59 0.80 -5.85
CA TRP A 133 -15.41 0.36 -4.48
C TRP A 133 -16.55 -0.59 -4.10
N ASN A 134 -16.22 -1.57 -3.28
CA ASN A 134 -17.12 -2.57 -2.76
C ASN A 134 -16.75 -2.77 -1.29
N ASP A 135 -17.73 -2.87 -0.41
CA ASP A 135 -17.52 -3.34 0.94
C ASP A 135 -17.46 -4.87 0.93
N GLU A 136 -16.48 -5.44 1.60
CA GLU A 136 -16.18 -6.86 1.55
C GLU A 136 -15.86 -7.40 2.94
N ARG A 137 -16.01 -8.71 3.13
CA ARG A 137 -15.69 -9.37 4.40
C ARG A 137 -14.21 -9.21 4.70
N CYS A 138 -13.89 -8.63 5.86
CA CYS A 138 -12.51 -8.34 6.28
C CYS A 138 -11.63 -9.60 6.36
N SER A 139 -12.25 -10.77 6.56
CA SER A 139 -11.60 -12.08 6.63
C SER A 139 -11.15 -12.64 5.28
N ASN A 140 -11.66 -12.11 4.17
CA ASN A 140 -11.22 -12.52 2.84
C ASN A 140 -9.80 -12.05 2.58
N THR A 141 -9.09 -12.71 1.68
CA THR A 141 -7.74 -12.30 1.28
C THR A 141 -7.76 -11.62 -0.07
N HIS A 142 -7.15 -10.44 -0.15
CA HIS A 142 -6.95 -9.70 -1.40
C HIS A 142 -5.55 -9.10 -1.44
N ASN A 143 -5.11 -8.68 -2.63
CA ASN A 143 -3.91 -7.87 -2.77
C ASN A 143 -4.13 -6.50 -2.10
N TRP A 144 -3.05 -5.74 -1.91
CA TRP A 144 -3.16 -4.42 -1.31
C TRP A 144 -2.08 -3.47 -1.79
N ILE A 145 -2.30 -2.19 -1.53
CA ILE A 145 -1.34 -1.13 -1.83
C ILE A 145 -1.12 -0.29 -0.59
N CYS A 146 0.14 -0.12 -0.18
CA CYS A 146 0.52 0.91 0.79
C CYS A 146 1.04 2.16 0.05
N GLU A 147 0.81 3.34 0.62
CA GLU A 147 1.21 4.68 0.14
C GLU A 147 1.99 5.43 1.24
N GLU A 148 3.29 5.61 1.12
CA GLU A 148 4.07 6.39 2.09
C GLU A 148 4.26 7.83 1.62
N LYS A 149 4.08 8.81 2.52
CA LYS A 149 4.40 10.21 2.21
C LYS A 149 5.89 10.46 2.37
N VAL A 150 6.54 10.87 1.28
CA VAL A 150 7.95 11.32 1.33
C VAL A 150 8.00 12.69 1.99
N SER A 151 8.54 12.72 3.21
CA SER A 151 8.88 13.97 3.90
C SER A 151 10.22 14.46 3.38
N LEU A 152 10.22 15.64 2.75
CA LEU A 152 11.44 16.36 2.33
C LEU A 152 11.95 17.23 3.47
#